data_AF-X0V761-F1
#
_entry.id   AF-X0V761-F1
#
_cell.length_a   1.000
_cell.length_b   1.000
_cell.length_c   1.000
_cell.angle_alpha   90.00
_cell.angle_beta   90.00
_cell.angle_gamma   90.00
#
_symmetry.space_group_name_H-M   'P 1'
#
loop_
_entity.id
_entity.type
_entity.pdbx_description
1 polymer ?
#
loop_
_entity_poly.entity_id
_entity_poly.type
_entity_poly.pdbx_seq_one_letter_code
_entity_poly.pdbx_strand_id
1 'polypeptide(L)'
;MIKVSIFFVETHTHLDLIKRNAQEVVKEAAEKKVTKMVTIGIDLESSKIALEFASLFEGVYVSIGFHPHESKFLDEENLKELEKLAIAKKNKVVAIGETGLDYYWKHSNLACQMEAFRKQVNLAEKLNLPLIIHNREAHRNTLKILAEEAKGLKILLHCFSGDLKMAKICIERGYYLGIGGVVTFNNAKKLRAIV
;
A
#
# COMPACT_ATOMS: atom_id res chain seq x y z
N MET A 1 16.44 -24.99 25.14
CA MET A 1 17.12 -24.17 24.12
C MET A 1 16.05 -23.58 23.20
N ILE A 2 15.76 -22.28 23.28
CA ILE A 2 14.73 -21.63 22.46
C ILE A 2 15.31 -21.43 21.06
N LYS A 3 14.74 -22.07 20.03
CA LYS A 3 15.06 -21.77 18.63
C LYS A 3 14.34 -20.49 18.23
N VAL A 4 15.08 -19.40 18.05
CA VAL A 4 14.55 -18.18 17.45
C VAL A 4 14.66 -18.32 15.93
N SER A 5 13.52 -18.38 15.25
CA SER A 5 13.47 -18.36 13.78
C SER A 5 13.22 -16.94 13.28
N ILE A 6 14.15 -16.41 12.49
CA ILE A 6 14.00 -15.11 11.82
C ILE A 6 13.19 -15.29 10.54
N PHE A 7 12.19 -14.43 10.33
CA PHE A 7 11.43 -14.34 9.09
C PHE A 7 11.21 -12.87 8.72
N PHE A 8 10.91 -12.61 7.45
CA PHE A 8 10.62 -11.29 6.90
C PHE A 8 9.20 -11.26 6.32
N VAL A 9 8.64 -10.06 6.26
CA VAL A 9 7.36 -9.77 5.63
C VAL A 9 7.59 -8.73 4.55
N GLU A 10 7.25 -9.04 3.30
CA GLU A 10 7.21 -8.07 2.22
C GLU A 10 5.87 -7.31 2.29
N THR A 11 5.90 -6.06 2.73
CA THR A 11 4.67 -5.29 2.97
C THR A 11 4.08 -4.68 1.70
N HIS A 12 4.78 -4.70 0.57
CA HIS A 12 4.32 -4.09 -0.67
C HIS A 12 4.95 -4.71 -1.91
N THR A 13 4.21 -5.54 -2.63
CA THR A 13 4.67 -6.11 -3.91
C THR A 13 3.55 -6.13 -4.96
N HIS A 14 3.89 -6.03 -6.24
CA HIS A 14 2.95 -6.20 -7.34
C HIS A 14 3.26 -7.52 -8.04
N LEU A 15 2.66 -8.62 -7.58
CA LEU A 15 2.86 -9.93 -8.18
C LEU A 15 2.25 -10.04 -9.58
N ASP A 16 1.24 -9.23 -9.88
CA ASP A 16 0.59 -9.09 -11.18
C ASP A 16 1.49 -8.43 -12.24
N LEU A 17 2.42 -7.57 -11.81
CA LEU A 17 3.33 -6.83 -12.70
C LEU A 17 4.70 -7.49 -12.88
N ILE A 18 4.96 -8.60 -12.17
CA ILE A 18 6.28 -9.24 -12.23
C ILE A 18 6.47 -9.96 -13.57
N LYS A 19 7.63 -9.75 -14.21
CA LYS A 19 8.00 -10.43 -15.47
C LYS A 19 8.52 -11.86 -15.26
N ARG A 20 7.98 -12.57 -14.28
CA ARG A 20 8.34 -13.94 -13.89
C ARG A 20 7.07 -14.67 -13.46
N ASN A 21 7.13 -15.99 -13.34
CA ASN A 21 6.02 -16.74 -12.76
C ASN A 21 5.85 -16.38 -11.27
N ALA A 22 4.66 -15.93 -10.87
CA ALA A 22 4.39 -15.49 -9.50
C ALA A 22 4.57 -16.62 -8.47
N GLN A 23 4.19 -17.86 -8.79
CA GLN A 23 4.36 -19.02 -7.89
C GLN A 23 5.83 -19.31 -7.61
N GLU A 24 6.68 -19.26 -8.65
CA GLU A 24 8.12 -19.43 -8.51
C GLU A 24 8.72 -18.33 -7.61
N VAL A 25 8.30 -17.08 -7.81
CA VAL A 25 8.77 -15.94 -7.02
C VAL A 25 8.38 -16.08 -5.56
N VAL A 26 7.13 -16.45 -5.26
CA VAL A 26 6.66 -16.65 -3.88
C VAL A 26 7.43 -17.79 -3.21
N LYS A 27 7.68 -18.89 -3.93
CA LYS A 27 8.47 -20.01 -3.41
C LYS A 27 9.91 -19.59 -3.10
N GLU A 28 10.56 -18.91 -4.03
CA GLU A 28 11.93 -18.40 -3.85
C GLU A 28 12.01 -17.41 -2.68
N ALA A 29 11.01 -16.55 -2.51
CA ALA A 29 10.92 -15.62 -1.38
C ALA A 29 10.85 -16.36 -0.04
N ALA A 30 10.04 -17.43 0.05
CA ALA A 30 9.93 -18.27 1.24
C ALA A 30 11.25 -18.98 1.58
N GLU A 31 11.98 -19.49 0.57
CA GLU A 31 13.33 -20.07 0.75
C GLU A 31 14.33 -19.04 1.31
N LYS A 32 14.13 -17.75 0.99
CA LYS A 32 14.88 -16.61 1.53
C LYS A 32 14.29 -16.03 2.83
N LYS A 33 13.38 -16.76 3.48
CA LYS A 33 12.71 -16.41 4.75
C LYS A 33 11.71 -15.24 4.67
N VAL A 34 11.33 -14.80 3.48
CA VAL A 34 10.18 -13.90 3.27
C VAL A 34 8.93 -14.77 3.22
N THR A 35 8.35 -15.07 4.38
CA THR A 35 7.28 -16.06 4.51
C THR A 35 5.89 -15.45 4.42
N LYS A 36 5.79 -14.12 4.44
CA LYS A 36 4.54 -13.39 4.21
C LYS A 36 4.76 -12.24 3.26
N MET A 37 3.75 -11.95 2.45
CA MET A 37 3.76 -10.76 1.61
C MET A 37 2.36 -10.18 1.40
N VAL A 38 2.31 -8.87 1.12
CA VAL A 38 1.08 -8.17 0.74
C VAL A 38 1.20 -7.78 -0.73
N THR A 39 0.43 -8.44 -1.59
CA THR A 39 0.30 -8.06 -3.00
C THR A 39 -0.70 -6.91 -3.15
N ILE A 40 -0.49 -6.02 -4.11
CA ILE A 40 -1.21 -4.74 -4.19
C ILE A 40 -2.10 -4.68 -5.44
N GLY A 41 -3.39 -4.40 -5.23
CA GLY A 41 -4.31 -3.98 -6.29
C GLY A 41 -4.34 -2.46 -6.44
N ILE A 42 -4.31 -1.97 -7.67
CA ILE A 42 -4.28 -0.54 -8.03
C ILE A 42 -5.58 -0.04 -8.66
N ASP A 43 -6.49 -0.97 -9.00
CA ASP A 43 -7.86 -0.77 -9.47
C ASP A 43 -8.67 -2.05 -9.16
N LEU A 44 -9.92 -2.14 -9.63
CA LEU A 44 -10.77 -3.32 -9.40
C LEU A 44 -10.25 -4.60 -10.09
N GLU A 45 -9.67 -4.48 -11.27
CA GLU A 45 -9.22 -5.65 -12.05
C GLU A 45 -7.98 -6.27 -11.40
N SER A 46 -6.95 -5.45 -11.17
CA SER A 46 -5.74 -5.85 -10.44
C SER A 46 -6.04 -6.30 -9.01
N SER A 47 -7.02 -5.71 -8.33
CA SER A 47 -7.46 -6.17 -7.01
C SER A 47 -8.03 -7.59 -7.03
N LYS A 48 -8.79 -7.96 -8.07
CA LYS A 48 -9.31 -9.33 -8.26
C LYS A 48 -8.17 -10.31 -8.53
N ILE A 49 -7.22 -9.95 -9.40
CA ILE A 49 -6.04 -10.77 -9.69
C ILE A 49 -5.19 -10.96 -8.42
N ALA A 50 -4.95 -9.89 -7.67
CA ALA A 50 -4.19 -9.93 -6.42
C ALA A 50 -4.89 -10.82 -5.36
N LEU A 51 -6.22 -10.83 -5.32
CA LEU A 51 -7.02 -11.74 -4.51
C LEU A 51 -6.88 -13.20 -4.92
N GLU A 52 -6.80 -13.48 -6.22
CA GLU A 52 -6.51 -14.83 -6.73
C GLU A 52 -5.14 -15.31 -6.25
N PHE A 53 -4.09 -14.50 -6.37
CA PHE A 53 -2.77 -14.83 -5.83
C PHE A 53 -2.80 -15.07 -4.32
N ALA A 54 -3.48 -14.20 -3.56
CA ALA A 54 -3.63 -14.38 -2.12
C ALA A 54 -4.40 -15.67 -1.77
N SER A 55 -5.27 -16.16 -2.66
CA SER A 55 -6.02 -17.40 -2.47
C SER A 55 -5.21 -18.65 -2.84
N LEU A 56 -4.35 -18.54 -3.87
CA LEU A 56 -3.53 -19.64 -4.38
C LEU A 56 -2.25 -19.87 -3.56
N PHE A 57 -1.66 -18.81 -3.01
CA PHE A 57 -0.35 -18.88 -2.39
C PHE A 57 -0.42 -18.68 -0.87
N GLU A 58 0.16 -19.61 -0.12
CA GLU A 58 0.29 -19.50 1.32
C GLU A 58 1.18 -18.31 1.71
N GLY A 59 0.84 -17.62 2.80
CA GLY A 59 1.56 -16.43 3.25
C GLY A 59 1.29 -15.16 2.43
N VAL A 60 0.53 -15.25 1.34
CA VAL A 60 0.15 -14.09 0.52
C VAL A 60 -1.18 -13.50 1.01
N TYR A 61 -1.16 -12.19 1.22
CA TYR A 61 -2.28 -11.33 1.57
C TYR A 61 -2.40 -10.22 0.53
N VAL A 62 -3.49 -9.45 0.58
CA VAL A 62 -3.75 -8.40 -0.41
C VAL A 62 -4.14 -7.08 0.22
N SER A 63 -3.67 -5.99 -0.38
CA SER A 63 -4.26 -4.66 -0.24
C SER A 63 -5.03 -4.36 -1.53
N ILE A 64 -6.26 -3.87 -1.41
CA ILE A 64 -7.09 -3.50 -2.56
C ILE A 64 -7.43 -2.02 -2.52
N GLY A 65 -7.44 -1.36 -3.67
CA GLY A 65 -7.65 0.07 -3.74
C GLY A 65 -7.62 0.61 -5.15
N PHE A 66 -7.66 1.94 -5.23
CA PHE A 66 -7.41 2.71 -6.45
C PHE A 66 -6.18 3.58 -6.24
N HIS A 67 -5.13 3.27 -7.00
CA HIS A 67 -3.91 4.07 -7.07
C HIS A 67 -4.24 5.47 -7.61
N PRO A 68 -3.48 6.53 -7.27
CA PRO A 68 -3.76 7.89 -7.73
C PRO A 68 -3.87 8.02 -9.26
N HIS A 69 -3.15 7.19 -10.02
CA HIS A 69 -3.27 7.16 -11.47
C HIS A 69 -4.65 6.72 -11.97
N GLU A 70 -5.31 5.81 -11.25
CA GLU A 70 -6.60 5.22 -11.59
C GLU A 70 -7.79 5.93 -10.89
N SER A 71 -7.50 6.95 -10.06
CA SER A 71 -8.50 7.66 -9.25
C SER A 71 -9.71 8.22 -10.02
N LYS A 72 -9.56 8.57 -11.31
CA LYS A 72 -10.65 9.01 -12.18
C LYS A 72 -11.76 7.96 -12.39
N PHE A 73 -11.47 6.69 -12.13
CA PHE A 73 -12.41 5.59 -12.27
C PHE A 73 -13.11 5.24 -10.95
N LEU A 74 -12.75 5.87 -9.82
CA LEU A 74 -13.39 5.59 -8.53
C LEU A 74 -14.70 6.39 -8.36
N ASP A 75 -15.76 5.89 -8.97
CA ASP A 75 -17.13 6.33 -8.70
C ASP A 75 -17.77 5.54 -7.54
N GLU A 76 -19.04 5.84 -7.24
CA GLU A 76 -19.78 5.19 -6.15
C GLU A 76 -20.06 3.70 -6.40
N GLU A 77 -20.14 3.27 -7.65
CA GLU A 77 -20.36 1.87 -8.00
C GLU A 77 -19.08 1.06 -7.75
N ASN A 78 -17.95 1.57 -8.24
CA ASN A 78 -16.65 0.96 -8.05
C ASN A 78 -16.23 0.98 -6.57
N LEU A 79 -16.58 2.02 -5.81
CA LEU A 79 -16.35 2.06 -4.36
C LEU A 79 -17.15 0.96 -3.63
N LYS A 80 -18.42 0.76 -4.00
CA LYS A 80 -19.26 -0.31 -3.43
C LYS A 80 -18.72 -1.69 -3.79
N GLU A 81 -18.22 -1.87 -5.01
CA GLU A 81 -17.63 -3.15 -5.43
C GLU A 81 -16.34 -3.45 -4.67
N LEU A 82 -15.48 -2.43 -4.47
CA LEU A 82 -14.27 -2.55 -3.65
C LEU A 82 -14.62 -2.96 -2.20
N GLU A 83 -15.65 -2.34 -1.61
CA GLU A 83 -16.15 -2.71 -0.29
C GLU A 83 -16.63 -4.16 -0.23
N LYS A 84 -17.43 -4.60 -1.23
CA LYS A 84 -17.89 -6.00 -1.30
C LYS A 84 -16.73 -6.98 -1.38
N LEU A 85 -15.71 -6.69 -2.19
CA LEU A 85 -14.52 -7.53 -2.30
C LEU A 85 -13.79 -7.63 -0.97
N ALA A 86 -13.61 -6.51 -0.27
CA ALA A 86 -12.98 -6.46 1.05
C ALA A 86 -13.70 -7.35 2.07
N ILE A 87 -15.03 -7.27 2.11
CA ILE A 87 -15.86 -8.04 3.04
C ILE A 87 -15.85 -9.53 2.66
N ALA A 88 -16.05 -9.86 1.38
CA ALA A 88 -16.13 -11.25 0.91
C ALA A 88 -14.82 -12.03 1.13
N LYS A 89 -13.68 -11.34 1.15
CA LYS A 89 -12.35 -11.94 1.29
C LYS A 89 -11.60 -11.45 2.54
N LYS A 90 -12.33 -11.19 3.62
CA LYS A 90 -11.83 -10.60 4.89
C LYS A 90 -10.60 -11.29 5.49
N ASN A 91 -10.37 -12.58 5.23
CA ASN A 91 -9.20 -13.30 5.74
C ASN A 91 -7.92 -13.05 4.92
N LYS A 92 -8.04 -12.48 3.72
CA LYS A 92 -6.94 -12.22 2.78
C LYS A 92 -6.72 -10.73 2.56
N VAL A 93 -7.77 -9.93 2.59
CA VAL A 93 -7.69 -8.47 2.49
C VAL A 93 -7.24 -7.89 3.82
N VAL A 94 -6.04 -7.29 3.85
CA VAL A 94 -5.40 -6.79 5.07
C VAL A 94 -5.24 -5.27 5.13
N ALA A 95 -5.51 -4.57 4.02
CA ALA A 95 -5.44 -3.12 3.94
C ALA A 95 -6.28 -2.58 2.77
N ILE A 96 -6.58 -1.28 2.82
CA ILE A 96 -7.07 -0.51 1.68
C ILE A 96 -5.91 0.29 1.09
N GLY A 97 -5.76 0.21 -0.23
CA GLY A 97 -4.68 0.83 -0.99
C GLY A 97 -4.03 -0.13 -1.99
N GLU A 98 -3.03 0.30 -2.75
CA GLU A 98 -2.38 1.59 -2.60
C GLU A 98 -3.28 2.76 -3.06
N THR A 99 -3.37 3.79 -2.22
CA THR A 99 -4.13 5.03 -2.49
C THR A 99 -3.30 6.22 -2.06
N GLY A 100 -3.66 7.44 -2.44
CA GLY A 100 -2.95 8.65 -1.98
C GLY A 100 -2.86 9.70 -3.07
N LEU A 101 -1.68 10.28 -3.28
CA LEU A 101 -1.47 11.39 -4.22
C LEU A 101 -0.15 11.24 -4.99
N ASP A 102 -0.20 11.48 -6.30
CA ASP A 102 0.95 11.57 -7.20
C ASP A 102 0.88 12.85 -8.03
N TYR A 103 1.78 13.80 -7.77
CA TYR A 103 1.84 15.08 -8.48
C TYR A 103 2.82 15.08 -9.64
N TYR A 104 3.61 14.02 -9.78
CA TYR A 104 4.58 13.88 -10.84
C TYR A 104 3.90 13.40 -12.13
N TRP A 105 3.12 12.32 -12.04
CA TRP A 105 2.39 11.77 -13.18
C TRP A 105 0.93 12.22 -13.21
N LYS A 106 0.50 12.76 -14.35
CA LYS A 106 -0.84 13.39 -14.50
C LYS A 106 -1.85 12.47 -15.20
N HIS A 107 -1.89 11.19 -14.83
CA HIS A 107 -2.83 10.21 -15.42
C HIS A 107 -4.30 10.45 -15.00
N SER A 108 -4.47 11.00 -13.80
CA SER A 108 -5.72 11.52 -13.25
C SER A 108 -5.49 12.92 -12.71
N ASN A 109 -6.48 13.80 -12.82
CA ASN A 109 -6.37 15.17 -12.33
C ASN A 109 -6.35 15.21 -10.79
N LEU A 110 -5.83 16.30 -10.21
CA LEU A 110 -5.66 16.44 -8.76
C LEU A 110 -6.99 16.33 -7.98
N ALA A 111 -8.08 16.84 -8.53
CA ALA A 111 -9.38 16.81 -7.86
C ALA A 111 -9.88 15.37 -7.70
N CYS A 112 -9.80 14.56 -8.77
CA CYS A 112 -10.10 13.12 -8.72
C CYS A 112 -9.20 12.39 -7.72
N GLN A 113 -7.89 12.66 -7.72
CA GLN A 113 -6.98 12.03 -6.76
C GLN A 113 -7.36 12.35 -5.31
N MET A 114 -7.64 13.62 -5.01
CA MET A 114 -8.03 14.05 -3.67
C MET A 114 -9.37 13.48 -3.22
N GLU A 115 -10.37 13.43 -4.10
CA GLU A 115 -11.66 12.82 -3.79
C GLU A 115 -11.53 11.30 -3.57
N ALA A 116 -10.85 10.61 -4.48
CA ALA A 116 -10.65 9.17 -4.40
C ALA A 116 -9.85 8.77 -3.15
N PHE A 117 -8.86 9.57 -2.76
CA PHE A 117 -8.09 9.32 -1.55
C PHE A 117 -9.00 9.40 -0.31
N ARG A 118 -9.83 10.45 -0.20
CA ARG A 118 -10.79 10.59 0.92
C ARG A 118 -11.81 9.47 0.97
N LYS A 119 -12.38 9.08 -0.18
CA LYS A 119 -13.32 7.94 -0.28
C LYS A 119 -12.69 6.66 0.27
N GLN A 120 -11.42 6.40 -0.07
CA GLN A 120 -10.71 5.20 0.40
C GLN A 120 -10.29 5.29 1.88
N VAL A 121 -9.99 6.49 2.41
CA VAL A 121 -9.79 6.69 3.85
C VAL A 121 -11.07 6.35 4.62
N ASN A 122 -12.21 6.88 4.18
CA ASN A 122 -13.52 6.59 4.79
C ASN A 122 -13.88 5.09 4.71
N LEU A 123 -13.55 4.44 3.59
CA LEU A 123 -13.74 2.99 3.44
C LEU A 123 -12.85 2.20 4.42
N ALA A 124 -11.59 2.58 4.57
CA ALA A 124 -10.67 1.96 5.50
C ALA A 124 -11.13 2.10 6.96
N GLU A 125 -11.64 3.29 7.33
CA GLU A 125 -12.26 3.53 8.64
C GLU A 125 -13.49 2.65 8.86
N LYS A 126 -14.41 2.63 7.90
CA LYS A 126 -15.63 1.81 7.94
C LYS A 126 -15.33 0.32 8.12
N LEU A 127 -14.28 -0.18 7.47
CA LEU A 127 -13.88 -1.59 7.53
C LEU A 127 -12.88 -1.91 8.64
N ASN A 128 -12.42 -0.90 9.39
CA ASN A 128 -11.35 -0.99 10.38
C ASN A 128 -10.09 -1.66 9.80
N LEU A 129 -9.70 -1.25 8.59
CA LEU A 129 -8.52 -1.73 7.89
C LEU A 129 -7.42 -0.67 7.86
N PRO A 130 -6.14 -1.06 7.93
CA PRO A 130 -5.01 -0.16 7.64
C PRO A 130 -5.07 0.45 6.24
N LEU A 131 -4.35 1.56 6.07
CA LEU A 131 -4.13 2.20 4.77
C LEU A 131 -2.69 2.00 4.29
N ILE A 132 -2.54 1.71 2.99
CA ILE A 132 -1.25 1.78 2.28
C ILE A 132 -1.26 3.02 1.37
N ILE A 133 -0.31 3.93 1.63
CA ILE A 133 -0.32 5.29 1.08
C ILE A 133 0.80 5.51 0.08
N HIS A 134 0.40 5.75 -1.18
CA HIS A 134 1.24 6.30 -2.23
C HIS A 134 1.37 7.80 -2.07
N ASN A 135 2.61 8.27 -2.10
CA ASN A 135 2.91 9.68 -1.98
C ASN A 135 4.13 10.02 -2.82
N ARG A 136 3.90 10.80 -3.87
CA ARG A 136 4.96 11.30 -4.74
C ARG A 136 4.78 12.79 -4.98
N GLU A 137 5.74 13.57 -4.50
CA GLU A 137 5.75 15.04 -4.60
C GLU A 137 4.50 15.75 -4.02
N ALA A 138 3.68 15.03 -3.25
CA ALA A 138 2.40 15.49 -2.71
C ALA A 138 2.36 15.56 -1.18
N HIS A 139 3.53 15.55 -0.53
CA HIS A 139 3.74 15.31 0.90
C HIS A 139 2.82 16.10 1.82
N ARG A 140 2.70 17.42 1.58
CA ARG A 140 1.91 18.32 2.41
C ARG A 140 0.42 17.97 2.36
N ASN A 141 -0.11 17.69 1.18
CA ASN A 141 -1.54 17.40 1.00
C ASN A 141 -1.88 15.98 1.49
N THR A 142 -0.97 15.02 1.28
CA THR A 142 -1.11 13.68 1.87
C THR A 142 -1.20 13.76 3.39
N LEU A 143 -0.23 14.43 4.05
CA LEU A 143 -0.23 14.58 5.52
C LEU A 143 -1.41 15.36 6.06
N LYS A 144 -1.96 16.31 5.28
CA LYS A 144 -3.14 17.08 5.66
C LYS A 144 -4.37 16.19 5.70
N ILE A 145 -4.66 15.47 4.60
CA ILE A 145 -5.82 14.55 4.53
C ILE A 145 -5.74 13.48 5.63
N LEU A 146 -4.57 12.87 5.83
CA LEU A 146 -4.40 11.87 6.88
C LEU A 146 -4.63 12.42 8.30
N ALA A 147 -4.28 13.68 8.56
CA ALA A 147 -4.52 14.30 9.87
C ALA A 147 -5.99 14.65 10.10
N GLU A 148 -6.68 15.06 9.04
CA GLU A 148 -8.07 15.50 9.09
C GLU A 148 -9.02 14.29 9.17
N GLU A 149 -8.76 13.25 8.37
CA GLU A 149 -9.74 12.21 8.05
C GLU A 149 -9.33 10.80 8.47
N ALA A 150 -8.04 10.47 8.56
CA ALA A 150 -7.59 9.10 8.86
C ALA A 150 -7.28 8.85 10.36
N LYS A 151 -8.07 9.44 11.26
CA LYS A 151 -7.81 9.38 12.70
C LYS A 151 -8.03 7.97 13.25
N GLY A 152 -7.05 7.45 13.99
CA GLY A 152 -7.12 6.12 14.59
C GLY A 152 -6.78 4.96 13.65
N LEU A 153 -6.59 5.23 12.35
CA LEU A 153 -6.16 4.22 11.39
C LEU A 153 -4.66 3.94 11.48
N LYS A 154 -4.29 2.67 11.26
CA LYS A 154 -2.90 2.29 11.00
C LYS A 154 -2.56 2.68 9.57
N ILE A 155 -1.46 3.39 9.38
CA ILE A 155 -1.06 3.93 8.08
C ILE A 155 0.36 3.49 7.76
N LEU A 156 0.56 2.93 6.56
CA LEU A 156 1.86 2.63 5.97
C LEU A 156 2.09 3.56 4.79
N LEU A 157 3.08 4.45 4.88
CA LEU A 157 3.57 5.19 3.71
C LEU A 157 4.56 4.30 2.96
N HIS A 158 4.10 3.59 1.92
CA HIS A 158 4.98 2.70 1.18
C HIS A 158 6.03 3.50 0.38
N CYS A 159 7.18 2.86 0.13
CA CYS A 159 8.30 3.45 -0.60
C CYS A 159 8.58 4.91 -0.20
N PHE A 160 8.79 5.14 1.11
CA PHE A 160 8.89 6.48 1.68
C PHE A 160 9.96 7.32 0.97
N SER A 161 9.53 8.49 0.48
CA SER A 161 10.34 9.40 -0.34
C SER A 161 10.43 10.81 0.25
N GLY A 162 9.88 11.03 1.45
CA GLY A 162 9.89 12.32 2.14
C GLY A 162 11.23 12.68 2.78
N ASP A 163 11.30 13.88 3.35
CA ASP A 163 12.45 14.35 4.11
C ASP A 163 12.38 13.95 5.60
N LEU A 164 13.43 14.27 6.36
CA LEU A 164 13.52 13.98 7.80
C LEU A 164 12.37 14.64 8.58
N LYS A 165 11.90 15.81 8.16
CA LYS A 165 10.81 16.52 8.82
C LYS A 165 9.50 15.74 8.65
N MET A 166 9.21 15.28 7.44
CA MET A 166 8.06 14.44 7.17
C MET A 166 8.15 13.11 7.94
N ALA A 167 9.31 12.46 7.95
CA ALA A 167 9.51 11.20 8.67
C ALA A 167 9.20 11.36 10.18
N LYS A 168 9.70 12.41 10.82
CA LYS A 168 9.38 12.72 12.23
C LYS A 168 7.89 12.90 12.46
N ILE A 169 7.21 13.68 11.61
CA ILE A 169 5.75 13.88 11.69
C ILE A 169 5.01 12.55 11.58
N CYS A 170 5.41 11.68 10.64
CA CYS A 170 4.79 10.37 10.46
C CYS A 170 4.98 9.49 11.71
N ILE A 171 6.20 9.43 12.26
CA ILE A 171 6.51 8.63 13.44
C ILE A 171 5.76 9.14 14.68
N GLU A 172 5.73 10.45 14.90
CA GLU A 172 4.98 11.09 16.00
C GLU A 172 3.47 10.80 15.93
N ARG A 173 2.94 10.62 14.71
CA ARG A 173 1.54 10.24 14.49
C ARG A 173 1.30 8.72 14.51
N GLY A 174 2.33 7.92 14.75
CA GLY A 174 2.24 6.46 14.78
C GLY A 174 2.12 5.80 13.41
N TYR A 175 2.50 6.49 12.34
CA TYR A 175 2.52 5.93 10.98
C TYR A 175 3.80 5.11 10.75
N TYR A 176 3.71 4.13 9.86
CA TYR A 176 4.83 3.29 9.44
C TYR A 176 5.43 3.81 8.13
N LEU A 177 6.75 3.69 8.00
CA LEU A 177 7.49 4.09 6.80
C LEU A 177 7.98 2.84 6.07
N GLY A 178 7.51 2.62 4.85
CA GLY A 178 7.95 1.50 4.00
C GLY A 178 9.28 1.82 3.34
N ILE A 179 10.33 1.06 3.68
CA ILE A 179 11.67 1.26 3.14
C ILE A 179 11.92 0.25 2.03
N GLY A 180 11.78 0.70 0.78
CA GLY A 180 11.99 -0.12 -0.41
C GLY A 180 13.44 -0.09 -0.91
N GLY A 181 13.67 -0.76 -2.04
CA GLY A 181 14.99 -0.89 -2.68
C GLY A 181 15.66 0.42 -3.08
N VAL A 182 14.91 1.53 -3.17
CA VAL A 182 15.44 2.89 -3.45
C VAL A 182 16.55 3.29 -2.47
N VAL A 183 16.50 2.80 -1.22
CA VAL A 183 17.54 3.05 -0.22
C VAL A 183 18.92 2.54 -0.65
N THR A 184 18.98 1.56 -1.54
CA THR A 184 20.22 0.95 -2.04
C THR A 184 20.85 1.74 -3.19
N PHE A 185 20.14 2.69 -3.80
CA PHE A 185 20.68 3.48 -4.91
C PHE A 185 21.82 4.39 -4.45
N ASN A 186 22.87 4.55 -5.27
CA ASN A 186 24.05 5.32 -4.93
C ASN A 186 23.73 6.78 -4.50
N ASN A 187 22.72 7.39 -5.12
CA ASN A 187 22.28 8.76 -4.86
C ASN A 187 21.32 8.91 -3.66
N ALA A 188 20.84 7.82 -3.05
CA ALA A 188 19.86 7.84 -1.95
C ALA A 188 20.44 8.25 -0.57
N LYS A 189 21.48 9.09 -0.54
CA LYS A 189 22.18 9.52 0.68
C LYS A 189 21.23 10.15 1.71
N LYS A 190 20.28 10.97 1.25
CA LYS A 190 19.30 11.63 2.12
C LYS A 190 18.35 10.62 2.76
N LEU A 191 17.83 9.66 1.99
CA LEU A 191 16.95 8.61 2.49
C LEU A 191 17.68 7.73 3.52
N ARG A 192 18.92 7.32 3.24
CA ARG A 192 19.76 6.55 4.19
C ARG A 192 20.08 7.28 5.49
N ALA A 193 20.05 8.62 5.50
CA ALA A 193 20.27 9.38 6.73
C ALA A 193 19.00 9.48 7.61
N ILE A 194 17.84 9.09 7.07
CA ILE A 194 16.55 9.13 7.76
C ILE A 194 16.22 7.77 8.41
N VAL A 195 16.69 6.67 7.82
CA VAL A 195 16.29 5.28 8.14
C VAL A 195 17.41 4.46 8.76
#